data_AF-A0A914XE44-F1
#
_entry.id   AF-A0A914XE44-F1
#
_cell.length_a   1.000
_cell.length_b   1.000
_cell.length_c   1.000
_cell.angle_alpha   90.00
_cell.angle_beta   90.00
_cell.angle_gamma   90.00
#
_symmetry.space_group_name_H-M   'P 1'
#
loop_
_entity.id
_entity.type
_entity.pdbx_description
1 polymer ?
#
loop_
_entity_poly.entity_id
_entity_poly.type
_entity_poly.pdbx_seq_one_letter_code
_entity_poly.pdbx_strand_id
1 'polypeptide(L)'
;MKLEFRFVQSCVLLQSLMSVILASAALSADECKKAGFTGNLLCSTCTDMKQFELEKLVDTCNKCCTDDSAGGKDVTKYPLAHIEICECNLARFPQVQAFVKSDKVKRWGEHVRVRHVRGTLPAIRLMDEYGETQQTLNIEKWDTDTITDFINTWVEY
;
A
#
# COMPACT_ATOMS: atom_id res chain seq x y z
N MET A 1 58.08 23.44 -10.85
CA MET A 1 57.56 22.74 -9.65
C MET A 1 56.12 23.13 -9.27
N LYS A 2 55.68 24.39 -9.37
CA LYS A 2 54.28 24.80 -9.09
C LYS A 2 53.25 24.29 -10.12
N LEU A 3 53.65 24.01 -11.36
CA LEU A 3 52.77 23.57 -12.45
C LEU A 3 52.36 22.10 -12.29
N GLU A 4 53.31 21.23 -11.92
CA GLU A 4 53.10 19.82 -11.59
C GLU A 4 52.08 19.63 -10.45
N PHE A 5 52.16 20.47 -9.41
CA PHE A 5 51.26 20.41 -8.25
C PHE A 5 49.81 20.75 -8.61
N ARG A 6 49.60 21.72 -9.52
CA ARG A 6 48.25 22.08 -10.00
C ARG A 6 47.65 21.01 -10.91
N PHE A 7 48.48 20.30 -11.67
CA PHE A 7 48.06 19.17 -12.51
C PHE A 7 47.61 17.98 -11.66
N VAL A 8 48.39 17.62 -10.63
CA VAL A 8 48.06 16.54 -9.70
C VAL A 8 46.77 16.85 -8.93
N GLN A 9 46.62 18.08 -8.42
CA GLN A 9 45.43 18.48 -7.70
C GLN A 9 44.18 18.49 -8.59
N SER A 10 44.32 18.91 -9.86
CA SER A 10 43.22 18.84 -10.83
C SER A 10 42.83 17.39 -11.16
N CYS A 11 43.80 16.49 -11.31
CA CYS A 11 43.54 15.06 -11.54
C CYS A 11 42.84 14.39 -10.34
N VAL A 12 43.26 14.70 -9.11
CA VAL A 12 42.63 14.15 -7.89
C VAL A 12 41.18 14.62 -7.75
N LEU A 13 40.90 15.88 -8.06
CA LEU A 13 39.54 16.42 -8.06
C LEU A 13 38.66 15.80 -9.15
N LEU A 14 39.22 15.56 -10.34
CA LEU A 14 38.54 14.85 -11.43
C LEU A 14 38.24 13.38 -11.05
N GLN A 15 39.18 12.70 -10.39
CA GLN A 15 38.99 11.33 -9.92
C GLN A 15 37.93 11.24 -8.82
N SER A 16 37.90 12.19 -7.87
CA SER A 16 36.87 12.18 -6.82
C SER A 16 35.47 12.47 -7.34
N LEU A 17 35.33 13.34 -8.35
CA LEU A 17 34.03 13.63 -8.96
C LEU A 17 33.44 12.40 -9.69
N MET A 18 34.27 11.60 -10.37
CA MET A 18 33.81 10.38 -11.04
C MET A 18 33.26 9.33 -10.08
N SER A 19 33.84 9.20 -8.88
CA SER A 19 33.35 8.26 -7.86
C SER A 19 31.97 8.62 -7.30
N VAL A 20 31.65 9.92 -7.20
CA VAL A 20 30.36 10.39 -6.67
C VAL A 20 29.22 10.13 -7.67
N ILE A 21 29.49 10.24 -8.97
CA ILE A 21 28.47 10.03 -10.02
C ILE A 21 27.98 8.56 -10.03
N LEU A 22 28.88 7.61 -9.79
CA LEU A 22 28.57 6.17 -9.82
C LEU A 22 27.62 5.72 -8.69
N ALA A 23 27.60 6.43 -7.55
CA ALA A 23 26.83 6.04 -6.38
C ALA A 23 25.32 6.33 -6.48
N SER A 24 24.91 7.11 -7.49
CA SER A 24 23.52 7.58 -7.65
C SER A 24 22.76 6.93 -8.81
N ALA A 25 23.34 5.92 -9.47
CA ALA A 25 22.69 5.24 -10.59
C ALA A 25 21.59 4.29 -10.09
N ALA A 26 20.39 4.42 -10.66
CA ALA A 26 19.35 3.40 -10.56
C ALA A 26 19.89 2.08 -11.16
N LEU A 27 19.62 0.95 -10.50
CA LEU A 27 20.05 -0.36 -10.99
C LEU A 27 19.26 -0.71 -12.26
N SER A 28 19.92 -1.40 -13.19
CA SER A 28 19.23 -1.93 -14.37
C SER A 28 18.29 -3.08 -14.00
N ALA A 29 17.28 -3.34 -14.82
CA ALA A 29 16.29 -4.41 -14.58
C ALA A 29 16.96 -5.79 -14.40
N ASP A 30 18.03 -6.07 -15.13
CA ASP A 30 18.82 -7.31 -15.01
C ASP A 30 19.54 -7.43 -13.66
N GLU A 31 20.06 -6.32 -13.13
CA GLU A 31 20.71 -6.32 -11.83
C GLU A 31 19.71 -6.46 -10.69
N CYS A 32 18.54 -5.80 -10.81
CA CYS A 32 17.44 -5.99 -9.88
C CYS A 32 16.94 -7.44 -9.86
N LYS A 33 16.86 -8.08 -11.02
CA LYS A 33 16.51 -9.51 -11.13
C LYS A 33 17.57 -10.40 -10.48
N LYS A 34 18.86 -10.11 -10.66
CA LYS A 34 19.97 -10.84 -9.99
C LYS A 34 19.95 -10.64 -8.48
N ALA A 35 19.52 -9.47 -8.01
CA ALA A 35 19.32 -9.17 -6.59
C ALA A 35 18.03 -9.78 -6.01
N GLY A 36 17.20 -10.43 -6.85
CA GLY A 36 15.99 -11.14 -6.42
C GLY A 36 14.70 -10.31 -6.47
N PHE A 37 14.73 -9.11 -7.06
CA PHE A 37 13.56 -8.23 -7.17
C PHE A 37 12.81 -8.43 -8.49
N THR A 38 11.49 -8.22 -8.45
CA THR A 38 10.61 -8.25 -9.63
C THR A 38 10.48 -6.87 -10.27
N GLY A 39 10.20 -6.80 -11.57
CA GLY A 39 10.12 -5.53 -12.31
C GLY A 39 8.93 -4.63 -11.96
N ASN A 40 7.98 -5.10 -11.14
CA ASN A 40 6.80 -4.34 -10.71
C ASN A 40 6.87 -4.00 -9.21
N LEU A 41 8.08 -3.90 -8.65
CA LEU A 41 8.28 -3.61 -7.24
C LEU A 41 7.92 -2.15 -6.94
N LEU A 42 7.06 -1.95 -5.94
CA LEU A 42 6.66 -0.63 -5.42
C LEU A 42 7.57 -0.22 -4.27
N CYS A 43 7.90 1.07 -4.16
CA CYS A 43 8.82 1.58 -3.14
C CYS A 43 8.24 1.48 -1.72
N SER A 44 6.91 1.36 -1.57
CA SER A 44 6.24 1.07 -0.31
C SER A 44 6.69 -0.26 0.29
N THR A 45 6.87 -1.27 -0.57
CA THR A 45 7.35 -2.60 -0.15
C THR A 45 8.75 -2.53 0.44
N CYS A 46 9.60 -1.62 -0.05
CA CYS A 46 10.94 -1.39 0.51
C CYS A 46 10.90 -0.77 1.91
N THR A 47 9.88 0.04 2.20
CA THR A 47 9.68 0.62 3.53
C THR A 47 9.17 -0.42 4.52
N ASP A 48 8.25 -1.27 4.06
CA ASP A 48 7.67 -2.36 4.84
C ASP A 48 8.68 -3.44 5.21
N MET A 49 9.77 -3.63 4.44
CA MET A 49 10.83 -4.59 4.76
C MET A 49 11.53 -4.35 6.10
N LYS A 50 11.50 -3.11 6.63
CA LYS A 50 12.05 -2.79 7.95
C LYS A 50 11.35 -3.54 9.08
N GLN A 51 10.08 -3.88 8.92
CA GLN A 51 9.30 -4.61 9.94
C GLN A 51 9.70 -6.09 10.06
N PHE A 52 10.44 -6.62 9.09
CA PHE A 52 10.87 -8.03 9.02
C PHE A 52 12.37 -8.21 9.23
N GLU A 53 13.08 -7.20 9.78
CA GLU A 53 14.54 -7.19 9.98
C GLU A 53 15.37 -7.34 8.68
N LEU A 54 14.76 -7.06 7.52
CA LEU A 54 15.41 -7.13 6.20
C LEU A 54 16.08 -5.80 5.82
N GLU A 55 16.61 -5.05 6.79
CA GLU A 55 17.18 -3.71 6.59
C GLU A 55 18.30 -3.68 5.55
N LYS A 56 19.06 -4.77 5.44
CA LYS A 56 20.16 -4.92 4.48
C LYS A 56 19.70 -4.92 3.02
N LEU A 57 18.42 -5.24 2.76
CA LEU A 57 17.85 -5.29 1.41
C LEU A 57 17.15 -3.98 1.03
N VAL A 58 16.86 -3.11 2.00
CA VAL A 58 16.12 -1.85 1.78
C VAL A 58 16.86 -0.93 0.80
N ASP A 59 18.18 -0.83 0.92
CA ASP A 59 19.00 0.01 0.02
C ASP A 59 18.94 -0.48 -1.44
N THR A 60 19.08 -1.80 -1.65
CA THR A 60 18.97 -2.40 -2.98
C THR A 60 17.54 -2.34 -3.52
N CYS A 61 16.54 -2.51 -2.65
CA CYS A 61 15.12 -2.42 -2.98
C CYS A 61 14.78 -1.02 -3.51
N ASN A 62 15.23 0.03 -2.82
CA ASN A 62 14.99 1.43 -3.22
C ASN A 62 15.59 1.79 -4.58
N LYS A 63 16.63 1.08 -5.02
CA LYS A 63 17.25 1.28 -6.34
C LYS A 63 16.54 0.49 -7.45
N CYS A 64 15.61 -0.40 -7.09
CA CYS A 64 14.91 -1.31 -8.00
C CYS A 64 13.39 -1.10 -8.02
N CYS A 65 12.87 -0.22 -7.17
CA CYS A 65 11.44 0.05 -7.07
C CYS A 65 11.00 1.18 -7.99
N THR A 66 9.72 1.16 -8.33
CA THR A 66 9.05 2.29 -9.00
C THR A 66 8.38 3.15 -7.95
N ASP A 67 8.54 4.47 -8.09
CA ASP A 67 7.92 5.45 -7.21
C ASP A 67 6.40 5.28 -7.16
N ASP A 68 5.88 5.06 -5.95
CA ASP A 68 4.45 4.87 -5.72
C ASP A 68 3.66 6.15 -5.99
N SER A 69 4.34 7.28 -6.12
CA SER A 69 3.78 8.61 -6.37
C SER A 69 2.89 8.68 -7.63
N ALA A 70 3.01 7.71 -8.55
CA ALA A 70 2.16 7.61 -9.75
C ALA A 70 0.96 6.65 -9.62
N GLY A 71 0.80 5.92 -8.51
CA GLY A 71 -0.26 4.91 -8.36
C GLY A 71 -0.61 4.46 -6.94
N GLY A 72 -0.03 5.08 -5.90
CA GLY A 72 -0.17 4.66 -4.51
C GLY A 72 -0.25 5.86 -3.57
N LYS A 73 -1.37 5.95 -2.85
CA LYS A 73 -1.68 6.86 -1.72
C LYS A 73 -2.30 8.22 -2.03
N ASP A 74 -3.06 8.34 -3.11
CA ASP A 74 -4.21 9.26 -3.11
C ASP A 74 -5.44 8.49 -3.59
N VAL A 75 -5.77 7.43 -2.86
CA VAL A 75 -7.09 6.81 -3.00
C VAL A 75 -8.06 7.78 -2.38
N THR A 76 -8.89 8.42 -3.20
CA THR A 76 -9.97 9.29 -2.72
C THR A 76 -10.82 8.48 -1.75
N LYS A 77 -10.75 8.85 -0.47
CA LYS A 77 -11.49 8.15 0.58
C LYS A 77 -12.97 8.48 0.47
N TYR A 78 -13.79 7.53 0.90
CA TYR A 78 -15.23 7.68 0.94
C TYR A 78 -15.64 8.12 2.36
N PRO A 79 -16.50 9.15 2.48
CA PRO A 79 -17.01 9.60 3.77
C PRO A 79 -17.81 8.53 4.51
N LEU A 80 -18.52 7.66 3.79
CA LEU A 80 -19.47 6.71 4.36
C LEU A 80 -19.33 5.32 3.75
N ALA A 81 -19.57 4.29 4.55
CA ALA A 81 -19.65 2.90 4.11
C ALA A 81 -20.78 2.12 4.80
N HIS A 82 -21.50 1.30 4.04
CA HIS A 82 -22.50 0.38 4.55
C HIS A 82 -22.11 -1.06 4.25
N ILE A 83 -22.12 -1.91 5.28
CA ILE A 83 -21.96 -3.35 5.13
C ILE A 83 -23.36 -3.95 5.03
N GLU A 84 -23.75 -4.37 3.83
CA GLU A 84 -25.05 -4.97 3.57
C GLU A 84 -25.00 -6.48 3.73
N ILE A 85 -25.92 -7.01 4.52
CA ILE A 85 -26.04 -8.45 4.80
C ILE A 85 -27.51 -8.89 4.81
N CYS A 86 -27.77 -10.16 4.47
CA CYS A 86 -29.03 -10.80 4.84
C CYS A 86 -28.82 -11.70 6.06
N GLU A 87 -29.58 -11.49 7.13
CA GLU A 87 -29.57 -12.41 8.27
C GLU A 87 -29.98 -13.84 7.87
N CYS A 88 -30.79 -13.97 6.81
CA CYS A 88 -31.26 -15.23 6.27
C CYS A 88 -30.15 -16.15 5.74
N ASN A 89 -29.03 -15.58 5.27
CA ASN A 89 -27.93 -16.33 4.67
C ASN A 89 -26.57 -16.08 5.34
N LEU A 90 -26.49 -15.15 6.32
CA LEU A 90 -25.25 -14.76 6.99
C LEU A 90 -24.49 -15.93 7.61
N ALA A 91 -25.19 -16.96 8.08
CA ALA A 91 -24.59 -18.19 8.62
C ALA A 91 -23.68 -18.92 7.63
N ARG A 92 -23.84 -18.68 6.32
CA ARG A 92 -22.99 -19.24 5.26
C ARG A 92 -21.65 -18.51 5.11
N PHE A 93 -21.49 -17.36 5.77
CA PHE A 93 -20.30 -16.51 5.69
C PHE A 93 -19.73 -16.29 7.10
N PRO A 94 -19.07 -17.29 7.72
CA PRO A 94 -18.65 -17.23 9.12
C PRO A 94 -17.73 -16.05 9.44
N GLN A 95 -16.81 -15.72 8.53
CA GLN A 95 -15.87 -14.61 8.70
C GLN A 95 -16.58 -13.25 8.71
N VAL A 96 -17.46 -13.01 7.73
CA VAL A 96 -18.30 -11.82 7.70
C VAL A 96 -19.23 -11.76 8.92
N GLN A 97 -19.85 -12.88 9.29
CA GLN A 97 -20.69 -12.96 10.47
C GLN A 97 -19.92 -12.57 11.74
N ALA A 98 -18.70 -13.07 11.90
CA ALA A 98 -17.84 -12.73 13.03
C ALA A 98 -17.51 -11.23 13.04
N PHE A 99 -17.21 -10.65 11.88
CA PHE A 99 -16.94 -9.23 11.74
C PHE A 99 -18.14 -8.37 12.18
N VAL A 100 -19.33 -8.59 11.59
CA VAL A 100 -20.52 -7.75 11.83
C VAL A 100 -21.17 -7.96 13.20
N LYS A 101 -21.04 -9.15 13.81
CA LYS A 101 -21.58 -9.42 15.16
C LYS A 101 -20.62 -8.99 16.27
N SER A 102 -19.33 -8.84 15.97
CA SER A 102 -18.36 -8.32 16.94
C SER A 102 -18.50 -6.81 17.10
N ASP A 103 -17.90 -6.27 18.16
CA ASP A 103 -17.80 -4.82 18.38
C ASP A 103 -16.84 -4.13 17.38
N LYS A 104 -16.24 -4.86 16.43
CA LYS A 104 -15.28 -4.30 15.46
C LYS A 104 -15.88 -3.13 14.68
N VAL A 105 -17.15 -3.21 14.26
CA VAL A 105 -17.78 -2.13 13.46
C VAL A 105 -17.87 -0.81 14.24
N LYS A 106 -18.01 -0.87 15.58
CA LYS A 106 -18.16 0.32 16.43
C LYS A 106 -16.94 1.24 16.41
N ARG A 107 -15.76 0.73 16.03
CA ARG A 107 -14.52 1.52 15.99
C ARG A 107 -14.55 2.67 14.96
N TRP A 108 -15.39 2.55 13.93
CA TRP A 108 -15.50 3.55 12.86
C TRP A 108 -16.67 4.53 13.08
N GLY A 109 -17.33 4.47 14.25
CA GLY A 109 -18.39 5.40 14.63
C GLY A 109 -19.55 5.41 13.64
N GLU A 110 -19.90 6.60 13.16
CA GLU A 110 -21.02 6.80 12.25
C GLU A 110 -20.70 6.56 10.77
N HIS A 111 -19.41 6.51 10.42
CA HIS A 111 -18.93 6.38 9.06
C HIS A 111 -19.14 4.98 8.48
N VAL A 112 -19.17 3.94 9.33
CA VAL A 112 -19.41 2.55 8.90
C VAL A 112 -20.62 1.98 9.63
N ARG A 113 -21.63 1.54 8.88
CA ARG A 113 -22.85 0.94 9.47
C ARG A 113 -23.21 -0.39 8.82
N VAL A 114 -23.79 -1.29 9.60
CA VAL A 114 -24.34 -2.54 9.08
C VAL A 114 -25.79 -2.32 8.65
N ARG A 115 -26.15 -2.75 7.44
CA ARG A 115 -27.50 -2.65 6.88
C ARG A 115 -28.03 -4.05 6.57
N HIS A 116 -29.22 -4.34 7.07
CA HIS A 116 -29.87 -5.62 6.87
C HIS A 116 -30.80 -5.55 5.65
N VAL A 117 -30.41 -6.23 4.57
CA VAL A 117 -31.16 -6.26 3.31
C VAL A 117 -31.50 -7.71 2.98
N ARG A 118 -32.79 -8.00 2.79
CA ARG A 118 -33.21 -9.38 2.51
C ARG A 118 -32.73 -9.84 1.13
N GLY A 119 -32.22 -11.07 1.07
CA GLY A 119 -31.78 -11.70 -0.17
C GLY A 119 -30.43 -11.22 -0.71
N THR A 120 -29.76 -10.25 -0.05
CA THR A 120 -28.43 -9.81 -0.48
C THR A 120 -27.34 -10.79 -0.04
N LEU A 121 -26.28 -10.85 -0.83
CA LEU A 121 -25.00 -11.40 -0.42
C LEU A 121 -24.22 -10.31 0.35
N PRO A 122 -23.30 -10.69 1.25
CA PRO A 122 -22.42 -9.75 1.92
C PRO A 122 -21.70 -8.81 0.96
N ALA A 123 -21.91 -7.51 1.12
CA ALA A 123 -21.27 -6.49 0.31
C ALA A 123 -20.94 -5.23 1.13
N ILE A 124 -19.88 -4.52 0.73
CA ILE A 124 -19.58 -3.16 1.20
C ILE A 124 -20.04 -2.18 0.13
N ARG A 125 -20.86 -1.20 0.52
CA ARG A 125 -21.26 -0.06 -0.32
C ARG A 125 -20.54 1.18 0.18
N LEU A 126 -19.67 1.74 -0.66
CA LEU A 126 -18.98 3.00 -0.42
C LEU A 126 -19.86 4.14 -0.93
N MET A 127 -19.99 5.18 -0.12
CA MET A 127 -20.90 6.29 -0.37
C MET A 127 -20.17 7.63 -0.23
N ASP A 128 -20.73 8.64 -0.90
CA ASP A 128 -20.31 10.03 -0.76
C ASP A 128 -20.92 10.72 0.47
N GLU A 129 -20.68 12.03 0.60
CA GLU A 129 -21.19 12.88 1.68
C GLU A 129 -22.72 12.96 1.72
N TYR A 130 -23.38 12.73 0.58
CA TYR A 130 -24.84 12.74 0.45
C TYR A 130 -25.46 11.37 0.74
N GLY A 131 -24.64 10.34 0.96
CA GLY A 131 -25.07 8.96 1.18
C GLY A 131 -25.44 8.22 -0.11
N GLU A 132 -25.06 8.73 -1.28
CA GLU A 132 -25.25 8.03 -2.55
C GLU A 132 -24.16 6.97 -2.75
N THR A 133 -24.57 5.77 -3.18
CA THR A 133 -23.61 4.67 -3.39
C THR A 133 -22.81 4.90 -4.65
N GLN A 134 -21.50 5.07 -4.49
CA GLN A 134 -20.56 5.23 -5.58
C GLN A 134 -19.96 3.88 -6.01
N GLN A 135 -19.72 2.98 -5.06
CA GLN A 135 -19.10 1.68 -5.35
C GLN A 135 -19.67 0.58 -4.46
N THR A 136 -19.78 -0.64 -5.01
CA THR A 136 -20.20 -1.84 -4.28
C THR A 136 -19.18 -2.95 -4.48
N LEU A 137 -18.78 -3.61 -3.39
CA LEU A 137 -17.79 -4.68 -3.38
C LEU A 137 -18.34 -5.91 -2.68
N ASN A 138 -18.17 -7.07 -3.29
CA ASN A 138 -18.54 -8.35 -2.71
C ASN A 138 -17.47 -8.81 -1.70
N ILE A 139 -17.91 -9.18 -0.49
CA ILE A 139 -17.02 -9.61 0.60
C ILE A 139 -17.26 -11.05 1.05
N GLU A 140 -17.97 -11.87 0.27
CA GLU A 140 -18.32 -13.26 0.62
C GLU A 140 -17.12 -14.12 1.01
N LYS A 141 -15.96 -13.85 0.39
CA LYS A 141 -14.72 -14.62 0.57
C LYS A 141 -13.70 -13.92 1.46
N TRP A 142 -14.02 -12.75 2.01
CA TRP A 142 -13.07 -11.97 2.80
C TRP A 142 -13.04 -12.47 4.25
N ASP A 143 -11.85 -12.42 4.85
CA ASP A 143 -11.69 -12.61 6.28
C ASP A 143 -11.88 -11.29 7.05
N THR A 144 -11.87 -11.37 8.39
CA THR A 144 -12.09 -10.19 9.24
C THR A 144 -11.02 -9.11 9.09
N ASP A 145 -9.80 -9.52 8.76
CA ASP A 145 -8.64 -8.64 8.72
C ASP A 145 -8.60 -7.89 7.40
N THR A 146 -8.87 -8.59 6.29
CA THR A 146 -9.08 -8.01 4.96
C THR A 146 -10.19 -6.96 4.98
N ILE A 147 -11.33 -7.24 5.63
CA ILE A 147 -12.42 -6.25 5.77
C ILE A 147 -11.94 -5.04 6.58
N THR A 148 -11.18 -5.26 7.65
CA THR A 148 -10.65 -4.18 8.51
C THR A 148 -9.69 -3.27 7.73
N ASP A 149 -8.74 -3.87 7.04
CA ASP A 149 -7.72 -3.15 6.27
C ASP A 149 -8.35 -2.38 5.12
N PHE A 150 -9.31 -3.01 4.43
CA PHE A 150 -10.07 -2.35 3.38
C PHE A 150 -10.76 -1.08 3.90
N ILE A 151 -11.50 -1.16 5.00
CA ILE A 151 -12.18 0.01 5.55
C ILE A 151 -11.17 1.09 5.97
N ASN A 152 -10.04 0.72 6.57
CA ASN A 152 -9.01 1.69 6.98
C ASN A 152 -8.36 2.42 5.80
N THR A 153 -8.23 1.75 4.66
CA THR A 153 -7.66 2.34 3.44
C THR A 153 -8.67 3.24 2.74
N TRP A 154 -9.94 2.83 2.66
CA TRP A 154 -10.92 3.42 1.76
C TRP A 154 -11.96 4.34 2.41
N VAL A 155 -12.11 4.32 3.73
CA VAL A 155 -13.09 5.16 4.46
C VAL A 155 -12.37 6.26 5.24
N GLU A 156 -12.89 7.47 5.17
CA GLU A 156 -12.48 8.59 6.02
C GLU A 156 -13.34 8.57 7.29
N TYR A 157 -12.70 8.53 8.46
CA TYR A 157 -13.39 8.41 9.76
C TYR A 157 -12.65 9.11 10.89
#